data_AF-A0A2S0JRX2-F1
#
_entry.id   AF-A0A2S0JRX2-F1
#
_cell.length_a   1.000
_cell.length_b   1.000
_cell.length_c   1.000
_cell.angle_alpha   90.00
_cell.angle_beta   90.00
_cell.angle_gamma   90.00
#
_symmetry.space_group_name_H-M   'P 1'
#
loop_
_entity.id
_entity.type
_entity.pdbx_description
1 polymer ?
#
loop_
_entity_poly.entity_id
_entity_poly.type
_entity_poly.pdbx_seq_one_letter_code
_entity_poly.pdbx_strand_id
1 'polypeptide(L)' 'MTVEENNCPLCGEDNHCGVIKGQNDCWCMTVNFPEEIFQKVPQDLRKCICQNCLDTYKNTK' A
#
# COMPACT_ATOMS: atom_id res chain seq x y z
N MET A 1 15.63 1.50 -14.56
CA MET A 1 14.16 1.50 -14.71
C MET A 1 13.57 1.18 -13.34
N THR A 2 13.49 2.17 -12.46
CA THR A 2 12.99 2.00 -11.08
C THR A 2 11.49 2.17 -11.13
N VAL A 3 10.77 1.06 -11.25
CA VAL A 3 9.31 1.06 -11.08
C VAL A 3 9.06 1.65 -9.70
N GLU A 4 8.48 2.85 -9.63
CA GLU A 4 8.36 3.63 -8.41
C GLU A 4 7.68 2.81 -7.31
N GLU A 5 8.51 2.23 -6.43
CA GLU A 5 8.09 1.39 -5.31
C GLU A 5 7.36 2.23 -4.25
N ASN A 6 7.47 3.54 -4.35
CA ASN A 6 6.84 4.53 -3.46
C ASN A 6 5.40 4.87 -3.83
N ASN A 7 4.84 4.41 -4.96
CA ASN A 7 3.47 4.79 -5.32
C ASN A 7 2.48 3.69 -4.95
N CYS A 8 1.35 4.10 -4.39
CA CYS A 8 0.21 3.25 -4.08
C CYS A 8 -0.43 2.75 -5.39
N PRO A 9 -0.62 1.44 -5.57
CA PRO A 9 -1.20 0.90 -6.80
C PRO A 9 -2.69 1.22 -6.97
N LEU A 10 -3.36 1.68 -5.91
CA LEU A 10 -4.80 1.99 -5.94
C LEU A 10 -5.10 3.44 -6.29
N CYS A 11 -4.26 4.39 -5.85
CA CYS A 11 -4.49 5.82 -6.07
C CYS A 11 -3.35 6.55 -6.81
N GLY A 12 -2.20 5.91 -7.02
CA GLY A 12 -1.04 6.52 -7.69
C GLY A 12 -0.17 7.43 -6.81
N GLU A 13 -0.66 7.85 -5.64
CA GLU A 13 0.03 8.73 -4.69
C GLU A 13 1.10 8.00 -3.85
N ASP A 14 1.94 8.74 -3.11
CA ASP A 14 2.95 8.16 -2.20
C ASP A 14 2.31 7.16 -1.20
N ASN A 15 2.82 5.93 -1.17
CA ASN A 15 2.41 4.88 -0.25
C ASN A 15 3.00 5.04 1.15
N HIS A 16 3.93 5.98 1.31
CA HIS A 16 4.62 6.30 2.56
C HIS A 16 5.32 5.09 3.18
N CYS A 17 5.88 4.20 2.36
CA CYS A 17 6.57 3.01 2.83
C CYS A 17 7.84 3.38 3.61
N GLY A 18 7.87 3.06 4.91
CA GLY A 18 9.04 3.29 5.77
C GLY A 18 10.27 2.52 5.31
N VAL A 19 10.10 1.28 4.84
CA VAL A 19 11.20 0.42 4.37
C VAL A 19 11.93 1.04 3.19
N ILE A 20 11.21 1.57 2.21
CA ILE A 20 11.83 2.24 1.04
C ILE A 20 12.53 3.55 1.47
N LYS A 21 12.01 4.20 2.53
CA LYS A 21 12.64 5.37 3.16
C LYS A 21 13.83 5.00 4.07
N GLY A 22 14.23 3.74 4.14
CA GLY A 22 15.38 3.27 4.93
C GLY A 22 15.06 3.02 6.42
N GLN A 23 13.78 2.96 6.79
CA GLN A 23 13.34 2.59 8.13
C GLN A 23 13.26 1.07 8.28
N ASN A 24 13.38 0.57 9.51
CA ASN A 24 13.29 -0.86 9.78
C ASN A 24 11.84 -1.38 9.74
N ASP A 25 10.87 -0.50 9.88
CA ASP A 25 9.45 -0.79 9.93
C ASP A 25 8.64 0.15 9.02
N CYS A 26 7.37 -0.19 8.83
CA CYS A 26 6.41 0.63 8.11
C CYS A 26 5.05 0.52 8.79
N TRP A 27 4.27 1.60 8.76
CA TRP A 27 2.92 1.64 9.31
C TRP A 27 2.05 0.48 8.78
N CYS A 28 2.24 0.05 7.52
CA CYS A 28 1.47 -1.04 6.92
C CYS A 28 1.71 -2.40 7.60
N MET A 29 2.82 -2.57 8.31
CA MET A 29 3.11 -3.80 9.07
C MET A 29 2.37 -3.84 10.41
N THR A 30 1.82 -2.72 10.86
CA THR A 30 1.14 -2.58 12.16
C THR A 30 -0.39 -2.72 12.06
N VAL A 31 -0.91 -2.89 10.84
CA VAL A 31 -2.35 -2.89 10.56
C VAL A 31 -2.75 -4.14 9.77
N ASN A 32 -4.00 -4.56 9.94
CA ASN A 32 -4.57 -5.64 9.14
C ASN A 32 -5.18 -5.10 7.84
N PHE A 33 -4.82 -5.77 6.74
CA PHE A 33 -5.38 -5.56 5.41
C PHE A 33 -6.43 -6.64 5.11
N PRO A 34 -7.66 -6.27 4.75
CA PRO A 34 -8.66 -7.22 4.25
C PRO A 34 -8.16 -7.89 2.97
N GLU A 35 -8.33 -9.20 2.81
CA GLU A 35 -7.81 -9.94 1.64
C GLU A 35 -8.37 -9.39 0.31
N GLU A 36 -9.60 -8.88 0.34
CA GLU A 36 -10.29 -8.36 -0.83
C GLU A 36 -9.66 -7.06 -1.38
N ILE A 37 -8.91 -6.32 -0.55
CA ILE A 37 -8.19 -5.13 -1.04
C ILE A 37 -7.05 -5.53 -1.98
N PHE A 38 -6.44 -6.70 -1.78
CA PHE A 38 -5.38 -7.20 -2.64
C PHE A 38 -5.92 -7.70 -3.99
N GLN A 39 -7.19 -8.10 -4.07
CA GLN A 39 -7.83 -8.41 -5.35
C GLN A 39 -7.97 -7.19 -6.26
N LYS A 40 -7.94 -5.98 -5.69
CA LYS A 40 -7.95 -4.71 -6.45
C LYS A 40 -6.55 -4.31 -6.93
N VAL A 41 -5.50 -4.98 -6.48
CA VAL A 41 -4.11 -4.73 -6.88
C VAL A 41 -3.71 -5.75 -7.96
N PRO A 42 -3.11 -5.31 -9.08
CA PRO A 42 -2.58 -6.24 -10.09
C PRO A 42 -1.56 -7.21 -9.46
N GLN A 43 -1.69 -8.51 -9.72
CA GLN A 43 -0.85 -9.57 -9.12
C GLN A 43 0.66 -9.40 -9.38
N ASP A 44 1.04 -8.72 -10.46
CA ASP A 44 2.44 -8.45 -10.79
C ASP A 44 3.11 -7.40 -9.89
N LEU A 45 2.35 -6.73 -9.01
CA LEU A 45 2.83 -5.66 -8.17
C LEU A 45 2.72 -6.03 -6.68
N ARG A 46 3.79 -6.56 -6.11
CA ARG A 46 3.98 -6.59 -4.63
C ARG A 46 4.31 -5.18 -4.12
N LYS A 47 3.38 -4.23 -4.29
CA LYS A 47 3.54 -2.82 -3.89
C LYS A 47 2.74 -2.51 -2.63
N CYS A 48 3.26 -1.63 -1.79
CA CYS A 48 2.55 -1.16 -0.59
C CYS A 48 1.32 -0.32 -0.98
N ILE A 49 0.21 -0.55 -0.27
CA ILE A 49 -1.02 0.24 -0.35
C ILE A 49 -0.94 1.35 0.68
N CYS A 50 -1.26 2.60 0.32
CA CYS A 50 -1.24 3.74 1.25
C CYS A 50 -2.34 3.65 2.31
N GLN A 51 -2.14 4.34 3.45
CA GLN A 51 -3.08 4.34 4.56
C GLN A 51 -4.46 4.87 4.13
N ASN A 52 -4.48 5.94 3.34
CA ASN A 52 -5.73 6.52 2.85
C ASN A 52 -6.59 5.52 2.06
N CYS A 53 -5.96 4.69 1.21
CA CYS A 53 -6.70 3.67 0.46
C CYS A 53 -7.20 2.54 1.37
N LEU A 54 -6.42 2.13 2.37
CA LEU A 54 -6.87 1.15 3.35
C LEU A 54 -8.07 1.68 4.16
N ASP A 55 -8.00 2.92 4.63
CA ASP A 55 -9.04 3.55 5.43
C ASP A 55 -10.30 3.79 4.59
N THR A 56 -10.15 4.27 3.36
CA THR A 56 -11.27 4.40 2.41
C THR A 56 -11.94 3.04 2.16
N TYR A 57 -11.16 1.99 1.94
CA TYR A 57 -11.69 0.64 1.74
C TYR A 57 -12.47 0.14 2.97
N LYS A 58 -11.96 0.38 4.18
CA LYS A 58 -12.63 0.01 5.43
C LYS A 58 -13.92 0.79 5.69
N ASN A 59 -13.96 2.07 5.31
CA ASN A 59 -15.13 2.95 5.52
C ASN A 59 -16.24 2.77 4.46
N THR A 60 -15.95 2.13 3.33
CA THR A 60 -16.92 1.90 2.25
C THR A 60 -17.55 0.49 2.32
N LYS A 61 -17.27 -0.27 3.38
CA LYS A 61 -17.76 -1.64 3.60
C LYS A 61 -18.93 -1.66 4.59
#